data_AF-A0A0Q5H2M2-F1
#
_entry.id   AF-A0A0Q5H2M2-F1
#
_cell.length_a   1.000
_cell.length_b   1.000
_cell.length_c   1.000
_cell.angle_alpha   90.00
_cell.angle_beta   90.00
_cell.angle_gamma   90.00
#
_symmetry.space_group_name_H-M   'P 1'
#
loop_
_entity.id
_entity.type
_entity.pdbx_description
1 polymer ?
#
loop_
_entity_poly.entity_id
_entity_poly.type
_entity_poly.pdbx_seq_one_letter_code
_entity_poly.pdbx_strand_id
1 'polypeptide(L)' 'MSNAVADLNKVAQAASQGVRFSVDEDTGRTVVKVVDTQTDKVLRQIPTVEALKLWRSIEQMQGVMLRDKA' A
#
# COMPACT_ATOMS: atom_id res chain seq x y z
N MET A 1 7.22 -9.92 -3.36
CA MET A 1 6.41 -9.43 -2.22
C MET A 1 5.26 -10.37 -1.84
N SER A 2 4.62 -11.07 -2.81
CA SER A 2 3.53 -12.03 -2.54
C SER A 2 3.86 -13.04 -1.42
N ASN A 3 5.04 -13.68 -1.44
CA ASN A 3 5.41 -14.69 -0.42
C ASN A 3 5.44 -14.12 1.02
N ALA A 4 5.97 -12.91 1.20
CA ALA A 4 6.05 -12.29 2.53
C ALA A 4 4.66 -11.95 3.09
N VAL A 5 3.74 -11.48 2.24
CA VAL A 5 2.36 -11.18 2.63
C VAL A 5 1.60 -12.46 2.96
N ALA A 6 1.81 -13.53 2.19
CA ALA A 6 1.23 -14.85 2.49
C ALA A 6 1.70 -15.38 3.86
N ASP A 7 2.98 -15.24 4.19
CA ASP A 7 3.51 -15.68 5.48
C ASP A 7 3.01 -14.82 6.65
N LEU A 8 2.90 -13.50 6.47
CA LEU A 8 2.27 -12.62 7.46
C LEU A 8 0.81 -13.00 7.73
N ASN A 9 0.05 -13.36 6.69
CA ASN A 9 -1.32 -13.84 6.84
C ASN A 9 -1.41 -15.17 7.59
N LYS A 10 -0.49 -16.12 7.35
CA LYS A 10 -0.43 -17.37 8.11
C LYS A 10 -0.17 -17.12 9.59
N VAL A 11 0.76 -16.22 9.92
CA VAL A 11 1.06 -15.85 11.30
C VAL A 11 -0.12 -15.16 11.97
N ALA A 12 -0.76 -14.22 11.28
CA ALA A 12 -1.94 -13.53 11.79
C ALA A 12 -3.10 -14.51 12.08
N GLN A 13 -3.32 -15.47 11.18
CA GLN A 13 -4.31 -16.52 11.35
C GLN A 13 -3.97 -17.43 12.54
N ALA A 14 -2.71 -17.87 12.67
CA ALA A 14 -2.25 -18.68 13.80
C ALA A 14 -2.39 -17.96 15.15
N ALA A 15 -2.16 -16.64 15.16
CA ALA A 15 -2.32 -15.79 16.34
C ALA A 15 -3.79 -15.37 16.60
N SER A 16 -4.75 -15.89 15.83
CA SER A 16 -6.17 -15.50 15.87
C SER A 16 -6.38 -13.99 15.84
N GLN A 17 -5.49 -13.27 15.16
CA GLN A 17 -5.63 -11.84 14.97
C GLN A 17 -6.69 -11.62 13.89
N GLY A 18 -7.69 -10.80 14.17
CA GLY A 18 -8.74 -10.41 13.22
C GLY A 18 -8.22 -9.46 12.14
N VAL A 19 -7.04 -9.72 11.57
CA VAL A 19 -6.40 -8.86 10.57
C VAL A 19 -5.95 -9.64 9.35
N ARG A 20 -5.96 -8.97 8.20
CA ARG A 20 -5.53 -9.50 6.89
C ARG A 20 -4.57 -8.51 6.25
N PHE A 21 -3.45 -9.02 5.76
CA PHE A 21 -2.48 -8.28 4.99
C PHE A 21 -2.76 -8.47 3.50
N SER A 22 -2.79 -7.38 2.73
CA SER A 22 -2.95 -7.43 1.28
C SER A 22 -1.98 -6.50 0.58
N VAL A 23 -1.63 -6.82 -0.66
CA VAL A 23 -0.89 -5.93 -1.57
C VAL A 23 -1.88 -5.32 -2.55
N ASP A 24 -1.79 -4.02 -2.74
CA ASP A 24 -2.46 -3.25 -3.77
C ASP A 24 -1.38 -2.65 -4.68
N GLU A 25 -1.52 -2.84 -5.99
CA GLU A 25 -0.56 -2.38 -7.01
C GLU A 25 -1.16 -1.29 -7.92
N ASP A 26 -2.36 -0.80 -7.63
CA ASP A 26 -3.13 0.13 -8.49
C ASP A 26 -2.40 1.46 -8.71
N THR A 27 -1.46 1.80 -7.84
CA THR A 27 -0.68 3.05 -7.92
C THR A 27 0.64 2.91 -8.68
N GLY A 28 0.88 1.79 -9.37
CA GLY A 28 2.18 1.46 -9.97
C GLY A 28 3.27 1.20 -8.91
N ARG A 29 2.85 0.96 -7.66
CA ARG A 29 3.71 0.80 -6.49
C ARG A 29 3.05 -0.20 -5.55
N THR A 30 3.86 -1.00 -4.87
CA THR A 30 3.36 -1.91 -3.85
C THR A 30 2.84 -1.13 -2.64
N VAL A 31 1.56 -1.30 -2.34
CA VAL A 31 0.92 -0.80 -1.13
C VAL A 31 0.50 -1.98 -0.28
N VAL A 32 1.02 -2.09 0.94
CA VAL A 32 0.60 -3.10 1.91
C VAL A 32 -0.51 -2.52 2.78
N LYS A 33 -1.66 -3.18 2.82
CA LYS A 33 -2.79 -2.82 3.69
C LYS A 33 -2.93 -3.85 4.80
N VAL A 34 -3.28 -3.37 5.98
CA VAL A 34 -3.72 -4.18 7.12
C VAL A 34 -5.21 -3.91 7.30
N VAL A 35 -6.03 -4.94 7.15
CA VAL A 35 -7.49 -4.84 7.13
C VAL A 35 -8.06 -5.65 8.28
N ASP A 36 -8.97 -5.08 9.04
CA ASP A 36 -9.76 -5.79 10.05
C ASP A 36 -10.72 -6.77 9.35
N THR A 37 -10.70 -8.04 9.74
CA THR A 37 -11.47 -9.10 9.05
C THR A 37 -12.93 -9.15 9.45
N GLN A 38 -13.34 -8.46 10.52
CA GLN A 38 -14.72 -8.43 10.98
C GLN A 38 -15.50 -7.26 10.36
N THR A 39 -14.81 -6.15 10.14
CA THR A 39 -15.41 -4.88 9.69
C THR A 39 -14.97 -4.45 8.29
N ASP A 40 -13.99 -5.15 7.70
CA ASP A 40 -13.32 -4.79 6.44
C ASP A 40 -12.73 -3.37 6.42
N LYS A 41 -12.46 -2.80 7.59
CA LYS A 41 -11.81 -1.49 7.71
C LYS A 41 -10.30 -1.60 7.57
N VAL A 42 -9.70 -0.70 6.79
CA VAL A 42 -8.24 -0.55 6.71
C VAL A 42 -7.73 0.05 8.01
N LEU A 43 -7.00 -0.73 8.79
CA LEU A 43 -6.37 -0.31 10.04
C LEU A 43 -5.08 0.45 9.77
N ARG A 44 -4.27 -0.03 8.81
CA ARG A 44 -2.99 0.58 8.44
C ARG A 44 -2.66 0.37 6.97
N GLN A 45 -1.86 1.27 6.44
CA GLN A 45 -1.35 1.20 5.06
C GLN A 45 0.13 1.63 5.02
N ILE A 46 0.93 0.90 4.24
CA ILE A 46 2.35 1.20 4.01
C ILE A 46 2.62 1.16 2.50
N PRO A 47 3.06 2.26 1.88
CA PRO A 47 3.23 3.60 2.46
C PRO A 47 1.91 4.24 2.90
N THR A 48 1.97 5.27 3.75
CA THR A 48 0.78 6.01 4.16
C THR A 48 0.13 6.74 2.98
N VAL A 49 -1.15 7.09 3.11
CA VAL A 49 -1.89 7.80 2.07
C VAL A 49 -1.25 9.15 1.76
N GLU A 50 -0.74 9.85 2.77
CA GLU A 50 -0.05 11.14 2.65
C GLU A 50 1.27 10.99 1.87
N ALA A 51 2.04 9.94 2.17
CA ALA A 51 3.25 9.64 1.43
C ALA A 51 2.92 9.35 -0.04
N LEU A 52 1.90 8.55 -0.34
CA LEU A 52 1.47 8.29 -1.72
C LEU A 52 1.05 9.58 -2.44
N LYS A 53 0.34 10.49 -1.78
CA LYS A 53 -0.04 11.80 -2.35
C LYS A 53 1.19 12.67 -2.64
N LEU A 54 2.15 12.71 -1.71
CA LEU A 54 3.40 13.44 -1.88
C LEU A 54 4.18 12.89 -3.09
N TRP A 55 4.33 11.57 -3.19
CA TRP A 55 5.00 10.93 -4.32
C TRP A 55 4.35 11.27 -5.65
N ARG A 56 3.01 11.18 -5.76
CA ARG A 56 2.28 11.57 -6.96
C ARG A 56 2.53 13.03 -7.34
N SER A 57 2.58 13.92 -6.35
CA SER A 57 2.87 15.34 -6.58
C SER A 57 4.28 15.55 -7.14
N ILE A 58 5.27 14.81 -6.63
CA ILE A 58 6.66 14.83 -7.14
C ILE A 58 6.73 14.34 -8.59
N GLU A 59 6.08 13.22 -8.90
CA GLU A 59 6.03 12.67 -10.27
C GLU A 59 5.38 13.65 -11.26
N GLN A 60 4.30 14.31 -10.85
CA GLN A 60 3.62 15.32 -11.68
C GLN A 60 4.53 16.53 -11.96
N MET A 61 5.24 17.04 -10.94
CA MET A 61 6.18 18.16 -11.12
C MET A 61 7.32 17.80 -12.08
N GLN A 62 7.89 16.60 -11.95
CA GLN A 62 8.92 16.13 -12.90
C GLN A 62 8.36 16.02 -14.32
N GLY A 63 7.14 15.50 -14.47
CA GLY A 63 6.47 15.42 -15.77
C GLY A 63 6.26 16.79 -16.44
N VAL A 64 5.93 17.82 -15.67
CA VAL A 64 5.78 19.20 -16.18
C VAL A 64 7.14 19.78 -16.62
N MET A 65 8.18 19.66 -15.78
CA MET A 65 9.53 20.16 -16.12
C MET A 65 10.12 19.51 -17.38
N LEU A 66 9.79 18.26 -17.66
CA LEU A 66 10.23 17.57 -18.88
C LEU A 66 9.49 18.07 -20.13
N ARG A 67 8.22 18.46 -20.00
CA ARG A 67 7.42 19.02 -21.12
C ARG A 67 7.86 20.43 -21.49
N ASP A 68 8.24 21.24 -20.51
CA ASP A 68 8.70 22.62 -20.74
C ASP A 68 10.07 22.71 -21.44
N LYS A 69 10.83 21.61 -21.50
CA LYS A 69 12.15 21.53 -22.17
C LYS A 69 12.09 21.00 -23.60
N ALA A 70 10.92 20.66 -24.11
CA ALA A 70 10.71 20.11 -25.45
C ALA A 70 10.31 21.19 -26.47
#